data_AF-A0A4R2H544-F1
#
_entry.id   AF-A0A4R2H544-F1
#
_cell.length_a   1.000
_cell.length_b   1.000
_cell.length_c   1.000
_cell.angle_alpha   90.00
_cell.angle_beta   90.00
_cell.angle_gamma   90.00
#
_symmetry.space_group_name_H-M   'P 1'
#
loop_
_entity.id
_entity.type
_entity.pdbx_description
1 polymer ?
#
loop_
_entity_poly.entity_id
_entity_poly.type
_entity_poly.pdbx_seq_one_letter_code
_entity_poly.pdbx_strand_id
1 'polypeptide(L)'
;MMKKRNLIAAIGLSIATITGFAQQKANTDQLKKYVEYFNSIDSEAVKNYIPNAEAFEFLAEQAPLFECPDSVLEQNYYYRLWTFRKHLVKSPEGFIFTEFIEPVKHAGKYNSISCALGHHIYEGRWFKDNSYLKDYIKFWLYKADVGQSKQRFHQFSSWIDDAVYQNFLVKPDQKFLKEILPALDADFTKWETERQRKDGLFWQNDVKDGMEESISGSRRDQNQRPTINSYMFGNAIALNKIAVLLGNQSLVAKYQAKANVLKKLVQDSLWNAKSMFFETRKAKGGLANVREAIGFTPWDFNLPDDQSTYAKAWDQLLDTAGFKAPWGLTTAERRDPTFRTRGSGHGCEWDGALWPFASSQTLKGLANLLTNYKKHGKMNADVFYQELHQYAASHVKNGKPYIGEYQDEKMGEWLKGDNPRSSFYNHSTFCDLIINDLIGIKPRQDNVLEVFPLIPKNKWDWFKLDNVTYHDQLVTLIWDKTGQKYNKGKGFLVYVNSKQIHQSKSLKPVKVQMN
;
A
#
# COMPACT_ATOMS: atom_id res chain seq x y z
N MET A 1 -41.34 -42.53 63.28
CA MET A 1 -41.70 -42.23 61.88
C MET A 1 -40.90 -41.00 61.44
N MET A 2 -39.85 -41.24 60.66
CA MET A 2 -38.90 -40.25 60.15
C MET A 2 -39.51 -39.42 59.02
N LYS A 3 -39.24 -38.11 58.99
CA LYS A 3 -38.86 -37.29 57.82
C LYS A 3 -38.83 -35.80 58.19
N LYS A 4 -37.66 -35.28 58.54
CA LYS A 4 -37.33 -33.85 58.37
C LYS A 4 -36.12 -33.79 57.44
N ARG A 5 -36.32 -33.14 56.30
CA ARG A 5 -35.33 -32.93 55.24
C ARG A 5 -34.33 -31.87 55.70
N ASN A 6 -33.05 -32.22 55.77
CA ASN A 6 -31.96 -31.25 55.83
C ASN A 6 -31.62 -30.85 54.40
N LEU A 7 -31.83 -29.57 54.05
CA LEU A 7 -31.25 -28.95 52.86
C LEU A 7 -29.89 -28.40 53.27
N ILE A 8 -28.80 -29.01 52.79
CA ILE A 8 -27.46 -28.42 52.84
C ILE A 8 -27.26 -27.73 51.49
N ALA A 9 -27.25 -26.40 51.49
CA ALA A 9 -26.85 -25.60 50.34
C ALA A 9 -25.31 -25.57 50.30
N ALA A 10 -24.71 -26.33 49.38
CA ALA A 10 -23.29 -26.21 49.06
C ALA A 10 -23.12 -25.07 48.04
N ILE A 11 -22.63 -23.92 48.52
CA ILE A 11 -22.17 -22.82 47.65
C ILE A 11 -20.77 -23.20 47.17
N GLY A 12 -20.68 -23.70 45.94
CA GLY A 12 -19.41 -23.87 45.25
C GLY A 12 -18.89 -22.51 44.77
N LEU A 13 -17.92 -21.93 45.49
CA LEU A 13 -17.16 -20.79 44.99
C LEU A 13 -16.25 -21.27 43.85
N SER A 14 -16.66 -21.01 42.61
CA SER A 14 -15.81 -21.17 41.44
C SER A 14 -14.88 -19.96 41.38
N ILE A 15 -13.67 -20.10 41.91
CA ILE A 15 -12.61 -19.10 41.72
C ILE A 15 -12.11 -19.26 40.28
N ALA A 16 -12.71 -18.51 39.35
CA ALA A 16 -12.12 -18.28 38.05
C ALA A 16 -10.87 -17.41 38.26
N THR A 17 -9.70 -18.03 38.23
CA THR A 17 -8.42 -17.33 38.17
C THR A 17 -8.33 -16.63 36.82
N ILE A 18 -8.79 -15.37 36.76
CA ILE A 18 -8.45 -14.45 35.68
C ILE A 18 -6.96 -14.14 35.85
N THR A 19 -6.10 -14.94 35.23
CA THR A 19 -4.72 -14.55 34.99
C THR A 19 -4.75 -13.44 33.95
N GLY A 20 -4.96 -12.20 34.41
CA GLY A 20 -4.72 -11.02 33.61
C GLY A 20 -3.23 -10.96 33.33
N PHE A 21 -2.80 -11.47 32.18
CA PHE A 21 -1.49 -11.11 31.65
C PHE A 21 -1.51 -9.60 31.42
N ALA A 22 -0.84 -8.86 32.31
CA ALA A 22 -0.63 -7.44 32.11
C ALA A 22 0.10 -7.25 30.79
N GLN A 23 -0.62 -6.75 29.77
CA GLN A 23 -0.05 -6.45 28.47
C GLN A 23 1.05 -5.41 28.67
N GLN A 24 2.28 -5.73 28.26
CA GLN A 24 3.38 -4.78 28.36
C GLN A 24 3.01 -3.56 27.51
N LYS A 25 2.87 -2.38 28.15
CA LYS A 25 2.55 -1.13 27.44
C LYS A 25 3.63 -0.87 26.39
N ALA A 26 3.21 -0.58 25.16
CA ALA A 26 4.13 -0.29 24.07
C ALA A 26 5.01 0.92 24.40
N ASN A 27 6.30 0.88 24.05
CA ASN A 27 7.20 2.03 24.24
C ASN A 27 6.96 3.06 23.13
N THR A 28 6.40 4.21 23.49
CA THR A 28 6.02 5.28 22.57
C THR A 28 6.98 6.47 22.58
N ASP A 29 8.14 6.37 23.24
CA ASP A 29 9.07 7.51 23.42
C ASP A 29 9.60 8.03 22.09
N GLN A 30 9.97 7.13 21.18
CA GLN A 30 10.48 7.51 19.85
C GLN A 30 9.39 8.18 19.01
N LEU A 31 8.17 7.63 19.03
CA LEU A 31 7.01 8.26 18.41
C LEU A 31 6.78 9.67 18.96
N LYS A 32 6.80 9.84 20.29
CA LYS A 32 6.60 11.13 20.95
C LYS A 32 7.60 12.16 20.46
N LYS A 33 8.89 11.81 20.50
CA LYS A 33 9.99 12.68 20.04
C LYS A 33 9.78 13.15 18.59
N TYR A 34 9.43 12.23 17.70
CA TYR A 34 9.18 12.58 16.29
C TYR A 34 7.96 13.46 16.11
N VAL A 35 6.83 13.12 16.74
CA VAL A 35 5.60 13.91 16.65
C VAL A 35 5.80 15.33 17.20
N GLU A 36 6.47 15.48 18.34
CA GLU A 36 6.81 16.80 18.90
C GLU A 36 7.66 17.62 17.91
N TYR A 37 8.66 17.00 17.29
CA TYR A 37 9.46 17.65 16.26
C TYR A 37 8.60 18.06 15.04
N PHE A 38 7.79 17.16 14.47
CA PHE A 38 6.96 17.46 13.31
C PHE A 38 5.94 18.57 13.61
N ASN A 39 5.31 18.53 14.78
CA ASN A 39 4.41 19.58 15.23
C ASN A 39 5.13 20.92 15.38
N SER A 40 6.40 20.94 15.80
CA SER A 40 7.15 22.18 15.99
C SER A 40 7.54 22.87 14.68
N ILE A 41 7.56 22.16 13.56
CA ILE A 41 7.94 22.69 12.24
C ILE A 41 6.77 22.88 11.27
N ASP A 42 5.55 22.52 11.67
CA ASP A 42 4.32 22.66 10.89
C ASP A 42 3.44 23.76 11.51
N SER A 43 3.05 24.75 10.71
CA SER A 43 2.11 25.78 11.14
C SER A 43 0.68 25.27 11.30
N GLU A 44 0.39 24.07 10.80
CA GLU A 44 -0.91 23.41 10.84
C GLU A 44 -2.01 24.23 10.15
N ALA A 45 -1.75 24.68 8.91
CA ALA A 45 -2.65 25.53 8.13
C ALA A 45 -4.05 24.92 7.92
N VAL A 46 -4.15 23.58 7.85
CA VAL A 46 -5.42 22.84 7.74
C VAL A 46 -5.52 21.84 8.89
N LYS A 47 -6.65 21.87 9.60
CA LYS A 47 -6.99 20.93 10.67
C LYS A 47 -8.21 20.11 10.25
N ASN A 48 -8.01 18.80 10.09
CA ASN A 48 -9.09 17.85 9.85
C ASN A 48 -9.49 17.19 11.18
N TYR A 49 -9.87 15.90 11.17
CA TYR A 49 -10.46 15.26 12.35
C TYR A 49 -9.55 15.23 13.57
N ILE A 50 -8.26 14.96 13.37
CA ILE A 50 -7.25 14.91 14.44
C ILE A 50 -6.29 16.08 14.25
N PRO A 51 -6.21 17.07 15.18
CA PRO A 51 -5.23 18.15 15.15
C PRO A 51 -3.84 17.73 15.68
N ASN A 52 -2.81 18.55 15.45
CA ASN A 52 -1.40 18.28 15.79
C ASN A 52 -1.24 18.06 17.28
N ALA A 53 -2.01 18.80 18.09
CA ALA A 53 -2.05 18.65 19.54
C ALA A 53 -2.45 17.23 19.99
N GLU A 54 -3.27 16.52 19.21
CA GLU A 54 -3.77 15.16 19.51
C GLU A 54 -3.02 14.07 18.72
N ALA A 55 -2.05 14.46 17.88
CA ALA A 55 -1.38 13.55 16.95
C ALA A 55 -0.63 12.42 17.67
N PHE A 56 0.02 12.74 18.79
CA PHE A 56 0.77 11.74 19.55
C PHE A 56 -0.16 10.69 20.14
N GLU A 57 -1.23 11.13 20.81
CA GLU A 57 -2.19 10.25 21.48
C GLU A 57 -2.88 9.34 20.47
N PHE A 58 -3.35 9.92 19.37
CA PHE A 58 -3.96 9.17 18.27
C PHE A 58 -3.00 8.12 17.70
N LEU A 59 -1.76 8.51 17.35
CA LEU A 59 -0.81 7.57 16.75
C LEU A 59 -0.32 6.51 17.74
N ALA A 60 -0.17 6.84 19.02
CA ALA A 60 0.20 5.88 20.06
C ALA A 60 -0.89 4.81 20.26
N GLU A 61 -2.15 5.16 20.04
CA GLU A 61 -3.26 4.21 20.10
C GLU A 61 -3.41 3.40 18.80
N GLN A 62 -3.26 4.06 17.64
CA GLN A 62 -3.65 3.50 16.35
C GLN A 62 -2.51 2.81 15.60
N ALA A 63 -1.28 3.33 15.65
CA ALA A 63 -0.23 2.90 14.74
C ALA A 63 0.68 1.80 15.31
N PRO A 64 1.21 0.91 14.45
CA PRO A 64 2.35 0.08 14.82
C PRO A 64 3.59 0.96 15.05
N LEU A 65 4.46 0.55 15.96
CA LEU A 65 5.66 1.28 16.35
C LEU A 65 6.89 0.61 15.75
N PHE A 66 7.74 1.38 15.08
CA PHE A 66 8.90 0.88 14.38
C PHE A 66 10.19 1.52 14.91
N GLU A 67 11.21 0.70 15.11
CA GLU A 67 12.54 1.14 15.53
C GLU A 67 13.62 0.39 14.74
N CYS A 68 14.62 1.08 14.21
CA CYS A 68 15.73 0.47 13.50
C CYS A 68 17.01 1.35 13.54
N PRO A 69 18.20 0.82 13.20
CA PRO A 69 19.43 1.61 13.19
C PRO A 69 19.52 2.60 12.03
N ASP A 70 18.56 2.59 11.08
CA ASP A 70 18.52 3.52 9.95
C ASP A 70 17.57 4.70 10.26
N SER A 71 18.15 5.84 10.62
CA SER A 71 17.37 7.01 11.02
C SER A 71 16.55 7.62 9.90
N VAL A 72 16.92 7.40 8.62
CA VAL A 72 16.17 7.93 7.47
C VAL A 72 14.86 7.18 7.33
N LEU A 73 14.90 5.84 7.42
CA LEU A 73 13.71 5.00 7.38
C LEU A 73 12.84 5.18 8.63
N GLU A 74 13.44 5.25 9.82
CA GLU A 74 12.70 5.43 11.07
C GLU A 74 11.98 6.78 11.14
N GLN A 75 12.66 7.89 10.81
CA GLN A 75 12.04 9.22 10.78
C GLN A 75 10.88 9.26 9.78
N ASN A 76 11.08 8.72 8.58
CA ASN A 76 10.04 8.75 7.54
C ASN A 76 8.86 7.85 7.87
N TYR A 77 9.07 6.73 8.57
CA TYR A 77 7.98 5.89 9.04
C TYR A 77 7.02 6.70 9.93
N TYR A 78 7.56 7.41 10.93
CA TYR A 78 6.72 8.24 11.81
C TYR A 78 6.19 9.50 11.12
N TYR A 79 6.97 10.12 10.23
CA TYR A 79 6.52 11.27 9.47
C TYR A 79 5.31 10.91 8.59
N ARG A 80 5.35 9.76 7.91
CA ARG A 80 4.29 9.28 7.02
C ARG A 80 3.02 8.89 7.77
N LEU A 81 3.13 8.29 8.96
CA LEU A 81 1.97 8.09 9.85
C LEU A 81 1.36 9.42 10.29
N TRP A 82 2.20 10.39 10.67
CA TRP A 82 1.76 11.71 11.09
C TRP A 82 1.09 12.50 9.97
N THR A 83 1.61 12.45 8.73
CA THR A 83 0.96 13.08 7.58
C THR A 83 -0.32 12.35 7.21
N PHE A 84 -0.34 11.01 7.14
CA PHE A 84 -1.54 10.24 6.79
C PHE A 84 -2.72 10.55 7.73
N ARG A 85 -2.50 10.69 9.04
CA ARG A 85 -3.52 11.11 10.01
C ARG A 85 -4.15 12.48 9.67
N LYS A 86 -3.40 13.42 9.09
CA LYS A 86 -3.94 14.72 8.68
C LYS A 86 -5.05 14.60 7.63
N HIS A 87 -5.10 13.51 6.88
CA HIS A 87 -6.09 13.31 5.83
C HIS A 87 -7.39 12.68 6.32
N LEU A 88 -7.44 12.23 7.58
CA LEU A 88 -8.65 11.68 8.17
C LEU A 88 -9.67 12.80 8.40
N VAL A 89 -10.79 12.73 7.68
CA VAL A 89 -11.90 13.69 7.76
C VAL A 89 -13.15 12.96 8.24
N LYS A 90 -13.82 13.51 9.25
CA LYS A 90 -15.15 13.07 9.68
C LYS A 90 -16.20 13.79 8.86
N SER A 91 -17.01 13.05 8.08
CA SER A 91 -18.11 13.60 7.29
C SER A 91 -19.47 13.09 7.78
N PRO A 92 -20.59 13.69 7.33
CA PRO A 92 -21.93 13.15 7.57
C PRO A 92 -22.14 11.72 7.02
N GLU A 93 -21.30 11.26 6.09
CA GLU A 93 -21.38 9.94 5.46
C GLU A 93 -20.32 8.96 5.99
N GLY A 94 -19.71 9.28 7.14
CA GLY A 94 -18.63 8.50 7.76
C GLY A 94 -17.27 9.14 7.57
N PHE A 95 -16.23 8.41 7.98
CA PHE A 95 -14.84 8.84 7.80
C PHE A 95 -14.34 8.66 6.36
N ILE A 96 -13.53 9.60 5.88
CA ILE A 96 -12.81 9.51 4.61
C ILE A 96 -11.35 9.91 4.77
N PHE A 97 -10.52 9.54 3.79
CA PHE A 97 -9.18 10.09 3.62
C PHE A 97 -9.14 11.00 2.38
N THR A 98 -8.69 12.24 2.54
CA THR A 98 -8.42 13.15 1.42
C THR A 98 -7.07 12.84 0.77
N GLU A 99 -6.90 13.28 -0.47
CA GLU A 99 -5.61 13.18 -1.19
C GLU A 99 -4.80 14.46 -1.04
N PHE A 100 -5.41 15.60 -1.42
CA PHE A 100 -4.89 16.94 -1.11
C PHE A 100 -5.38 17.38 0.27
N ILE A 101 -4.49 17.99 1.05
CA ILE A 101 -4.87 18.55 2.34
C ILE A 101 -5.71 19.82 2.16
N GLU A 102 -5.40 20.64 1.16
CA GLU A 102 -6.22 21.78 0.75
C GLU A 102 -7.31 21.37 -0.24
N PRO A 103 -8.48 22.04 -0.23
CA PRO A 103 -9.51 21.81 -1.23
C PRO A 103 -9.04 22.09 -2.67
N VAL A 104 -9.29 21.15 -3.58
CA VAL A 104 -8.98 21.31 -5.01
C VAL A 104 -10.25 21.25 -5.87
N LYS A 105 -10.27 22.01 -6.97
CA LYS A 105 -11.48 22.21 -7.79
C LYS A 105 -12.05 20.94 -8.43
N HIS A 106 -11.23 19.92 -8.63
CA HIS A 106 -11.63 18.67 -9.28
C HIS A 106 -12.06 17.59 -8.28
N ALA A 107 -12.00 17.84 -6.98
CA ALA A 107 -12.47 16.91 -5.96
C ALA A 107 -14.01 16.76 -5.97
N GLY A 108 -14.48 15.66 -5.40
CA GLY A 108 -15.89 15.42 -5.06
C GLY A 108 -16.27 16.06 -3.73
N LYS A 109 -17.42 15.65 -3.17
CA LYS A 109 -17.83 16.08 -1.84
C LYS A 109 -16.77 15.74 -0.78
N TYR A 110 -16.67 16.60 0.23
CA TYR A 110 -15.70 16.48 1.33
C TYR A 110 -14.23 16.45 0.88
N ASN A 111 -13.92 17.03 -0.29
CA ASN A 111 -12.59 16.99 -0.90
C ASN A 111 -12.09 15.56 -1.25
N SER A 112 -13.01 14.65 -1.58
CA SER A 112 -12.69 13.27 -1.95
C SER A 112 -12.16 13.14 -3.38
N ILE A 113 -11.11 12.32 -3.56
CA ILE A 113 -10.50 11.98 -4.86
C ILE A 113 -10.16 10.48 -4.84
N SER A 114 -10.50 9.75 -5.91
CA SER A 114 -10.36 8.29 -5.96
C SER A 114 -9.00 7.81 -6.48
N CYS A 115 -8.13 8.70 -6.96
CA CYS A 115 -6.89 8.33 -7.65
C CYS A 115 -5.98 7.42 -6.81
N ALA A 116 -5.67 7.83 -5.57
CA ALA A 116 -4.87 7.03 -4.64
C ALA A 116 -5.69 6.20 -3.65
N LEU A 117 -6.97 5.91 -3.92
CA LEU A 117 -7.83 5.14 -3.00
C LEU A 117 -7.20 3.81 -2.58
N GLY A 118 -6.64 3.07 -3.54
CA GLY A 118 -5.96 1.82 -3.24
C GLY A 118 -4.76 2.02 -2.31
N HIS A 119 -3.93 3.05 -2.56
CA HIS A 119 -2.81 3.39 -1.65
C HIS A 119 -3.30 3.74 -0.25
N HIS A 120 -4.37 4.51 -0.10
CA HIS A 120 -4.90 4.90 1.21
C HIS A 120 -5.35 3.68 2.03
N ILE A 121 -6.01 2.71 1.40
CA ILE A 121 -6.44 1.48 2.07
C ILE A 121 -5.21 0.63 2.46
N TYR A 122 -4.23 0.50 1.57
CA TYR A 122 -2.98 -0.22 1.85
C TYR A 122 -2.16 0.42 2.99
N GLU A 123 -2.11 1.74 3.08
CA GLU A 123 -1.43 2.46 4.17
C GLU A 123 -2.22 2.36 5.47
N GLY A 124 -3.54 2.60 5.41
CA GLY A 124 -4.42 2.67 6.58
C GLY A 124 -4.75 1.32 7.22
N ARG A 125 -4.60 0.19 6.51
CA ARG A 125 -4.93 -1.15 7.06
C ARG A 125 -4.12 -1.53 8.29
N TRP A 126 -3.01 -0.81 8.54
CA TRP A 126 -2.15 -1.02 9.69
C TRP A 126 -2.62 -0.28 10.95
N PHE A 127 -3.53 0.70 10.84
CA PHE A 127 -4.14 1.33 12.01
C PHE A 127 -5.00 0.34 12.78
N LYS A 128 -4.98 0.39 14.11
CA LYS A 128 -5.73 -0.53 14.98
C LYS A 128 -7.22 -0.51 14.69
N ASP A 129 -7.85 0.66 14.66
CA ASP A 129 -9.27 0.80 14.35
C ASP A 129 -9.52 0.72 12.83
N ASN A 130 -10.24 -0.32 12.41
CA ASN A 130 -10.62 -0.53 11.02
C ASN A 130 -11.89 0.25 10.61
N SER A 131 -12.59 0.87 11.56
CA SER A 131 -13.84 1.58 11.28
C SER A 131 -13.65 2.71 10.27
N TYR A 132 -12.52 3.42 10.33
CA TYR A 132 -12.15 4.48 9.39
C TYR A 132 -12.12 3.99 7.94
N LEU A 133 -11.49 2.84 7.68
CA LEU A 133 -11.44 2.28 6.34
C LEU A 133 -12.78 1.70 5.89
N LYS A 134 -13.56 1.08 6.80
CA LYS A 134 -14.89 0.57 6.48
C LYS A 134 -15.83 1.68 6.03
N ASP A 135 -15.83 2.82 6.73
CA ASP A 135 -16.58 4.00 6.33
C ASP A 135 -16.09 4.53 4.98
N TYR A 136 -14.76 4.63 4.79
CA TYR A 136 -14.18 5.15 3.56
C TYR A 136 -14.49 4.28 2.33
N ILE A 137 -14.44 2.95 2.48
CA ILE A 137 -14.83 1.99 1.45
C ILE A 137 -16.33 2.13 1.14
N LYS A 138 -17.19 2.19 2.17
CA LYS A 138 -18.64 2.40 1.98
C LYS A 138 -18.94 3.74 1.31
N PHE A 139 -18.19 4.79 1.63
CA PHE A 139 -18.32 6.08 0.99
C PHE A 139 -18.11 5.96 -0.53
N TRP A 140 -17.03 5.33 -0.97
CA TRP A 140 -16.76 5.17 -2.41
C TRP A 140 -17.79 4.29 -3.12
N LEU A 141 -18.17 3.16 -2.51
CA LEU A 141 -19.12 2.22 -3.12
C LEU A 141 -20.55 2.74 -3.20
N TYR A 142 -20.99 3.56 -2.24
CA TYR A 142 -22.41 3.89 -2.09
C TYR A 142 -22.74 5.37 -2.12
N LYS A 143 -21.75 6.25 -1.89
CA LYS A 143 -22.02 7.66 -1.59
C LYS A 143 -21.31 8.61 -2.53
N ALA A 144 -20.08 8.33 -2.96
CA ALA A 144 -19.22 9.30 -3.65
C ALA A 144 -19.89 9.97 -4.86
N ASP A 145 -20.70 9.24 -5.63
CA ASP A 145 -21.38 9.74 -6.81
C ASP A 145 -22.79 10.32 -6.54
N VAL A 146 -23.37 10.07 -5.36
CA VAL A 146 -24.73 10.50 -5.03
C VAL A 146 -24.80 12.02 -5.01
N GLY A 147 -25.67 12.58 -5.87
CA GLY A 147 -25.86 14.02 -6.02
C GLY A 147 -24.73 14.75 -6.76
N GLN A 148 -23.77 14.03 -7.35
CA GLN A 148 -22.70 14.62 -8.14
C GLN A 148 -23.08 14.71 -9.62
N SER A 149 -22.75 15.82 -10.28
CA SER A 149 -22.96 16.02 -11.72
C SER A 149 -21.94 15.28 -12.60
N LYS A 150 -20.87 14.76 -11.99
CA LYS A 150 -19.81 14.01 -12.63
C LYS A 150 -19.51 12.76 -11.81
N GLN A 151 -19.22 11.66 -12.50
CA GLN A 151 -18.70 10.44 -11.89
C GLN A 151 -17.42 10.76 -11.11
N ARG A 152 -17.42 10.46 -9.81
CA ARG A 152 -16.32 10.67 -8.87
C ARG A 152 -15.57 9.40 -8.56
N PHE A 153 -16.27 8.28 -8.39
CA PHE A 153 -15.58 7.04 -8.08
C PHE A 153 -14.70 6.56 -9.25
N HIS A 154 -15.29 6.46 -10.45
CA HIS A 154 -14.56 6.17 -11.70
C HIS A 154 -13.96 7.43 -12.34
N GLN A 155 -13.72 8.49 -11.55
CA GLN A 155 -12.95 9.63 -12.04
C GLN A 155 -11.51 9.22 -12.37
N PHE A 156 -10.98 8.22 -11.65
CA PHE A 156 -9.68 7.62 -11.84
C PHE A 156 -9.78 6.08 -11.82
N SER A 157 -8.82 5.40 -12.43
CA SER A 157 -8.67 3.94 -12.37
C SER A 157 -8.50 3.46 -10.92
N SER A 158 -8.92 2.22 -10.64
CA SER A 158 -9.02 1.71 -9.27
C SER A 158 -8.62 0.24 -9.16
N TRP A 159 -7.88 -0.11 -8.10
CA TRP A 159 -7.66 -1.48 -7.63
C TRP A 159 -8.33 -1.74 -6.27
N ILE A 160 -9.50 -1.13 -6.05
CA ILE A 160 -10.21 -1.16 -4.76
C ILE A 160 -10.48 -2.58 -4.26
N ASP A 161 -10.88 -3.52 -5.11
CA ASP A 161 -11.22 -4.88 -4.67
C ASP A 161 -10.01 -5.60 -4.10
N ASP A 162 -8.85 -5.44 -4.75
CA ASP A 162 -7.58 -5.93 -4.21
C ASP A 162 -7.26 -5.27 -2.87
N ALA A 163 -7.34 -3.94 -2.79
CA ALA A 163 -7.06 -3.24 -1.54
C ALA A 163 -8.02 -3.64 -0.39
N VAL A 164 -9.31 -3.87 -0.68
CA VAL A 164 -10.32 -4.36 0.27
C VAL A 164 -9.97 -5.77 0.77
N TYR A 165 -9.65 -6.70 -0.14
CA TYR A 165 -9.24 -8.05 0.25
C TYR A 165 -7.96 -8.01 1.08
N GLN A 166 -7.01 -7.17 0.71
CA GLN A 166 -5.72 -7.02 1.39
C GLN A 166 -5.85 -6.36 2.77
N ASN A 167 -6.86 -5.50 2.98
CA ASN A 167 -7.26 -5.04 4.31
C ASN A 167 -7.87 -6.20 5.12
N PHE A 168 -8.76 -7.00 4.53
CA PHE A 168 -9.33 -8.18 5.18
C PHE A 168 -8.27 -9.18 5.65
N LEU A 169 -7.20 -9.38 4.87
CA LEU A 169 -6.09 -10.25 5.27
C LEU A 169 -5.34 -9.77 6.52
N VAL A 170 -5.40 -8.48 6.84
CA VAL A 170 -4.84 -7.91 8.09
C VAL A 170 -5.88 -7.89 9.19
N LYS A 171 -7.13 -7.57 8.86
CA LYS A 171 -8.26 -7.39 9.79
C LYS A 171 -9.49 -8.13 9.28
N PRO A 172 -9.60 -9.44 9.56
CA PRO A 172 -10.69 -10.25 9.05
C PRO A 172 -12.05 -9.77 9.54
N ASP A 173 -12.92 -9.41 8.60
CA ASP A 173 -14.35 -9.16 8.85
C ASP A 173 -15.17 -9.71 7.67
N GLN A 174 -15.53 -10.99 7.77
CA GLN A 174 -16.32 -11.65 6.73
C GLN A 174 -17.72 -11.06 6.59
N LYS A 175 -18.29 -10.50 7.68
CA LYS A 175 -19.62 -9.89 7.65
C LYS A 175 -19.59 -8.62 6.79
N PHE A 176 -18.58 -7.78 6.98
CA PHE A 176 -18.37 -6.60 6.15
C PHE A 176 -18.10 -6.98 4.69
N LEU A 177 -17.23 -7.96 4.41
CA LEU A 177 -17.01 -8.42 3.03
C LEU A 177 -18.31 -8.92 2.37
N LYS A 178 -19.12 -9.69 3.09
CA LYS A 178 -20.41 -10.18 2.60
C LYS A 178 -21.38 -9.03 2.32
N GLU A 179 -21.38 -8.00 3.14
CA GLU A 179 -22.20 -6.80 2.95
C GLU A 179 -21.84 -6.08 1.64
N ILE A 180 -20.55 -5.89 1.36
CA ILE A 180 -20.10 -5.05 0.24
C ILE A 180 -19.87 -5.80 -1.07
N LEU A 181 -19.74 -7.14 -1.06
CA LEU A 181 -19.47 -7.95 -2.25
C LEU A 181 -20.41 -7.66 -3.44
N PRO A 182 -21.74 -7.48 -3.27
CA PRO A 182 -22.59 -7.11 -4.39
C PRO A 182 -22.23 -5.78 -5.05
N ALA A 183 -21.77 -4.79 -4.28
CA ALA A 183 -21.37 -3.49 -4.80
C ALA A 183 -20.03 -3.57 -5.54
N LEU A 184 -19.08 -4.35 -5.00
CA LEU A 184 -17.81 -4.66 -5.66
C LEU A 184 -18.01 -5.38 -7.00
N ASP A 185 -18.91 -6.39 -7.04
CA ASP A 185 -19.26 -7.09 -8.29
C ASP A 185 -19.89 -6.16 -9.33
N ALA A 186 -20.76 -5.25 -8.89
CA ALA A 186 -21.37 -4.24 -9.75
C ALA A 186 -20.34 -3.22 -10.25
N ASP A 187 -19.39 -2.80 -9.41
CA ASP A 187 -18.31 -1.88 -9.76
C ASP A 187 -17.42 -2.46 -10.87
N PHE A 188 -16.97 -3.70 -10.71
CA PHE A 188 -16.18 -4.38 -11.73
C PHE A 188 -16.93 -4.44 -13.07
N THR A 189 -18.22 -4.78 -13.03
CA THR A 189 -19.08 -4.86 -14.22
C THR A 189 -19.24 -3.47 -14.88
N LYS A 190 -19.28 -2.40 -14.08
CA LYS A 190 -19.31 -1.02 -14.59
C LYS A 190 -17.99 -0.65 -15.28
N TRP A 191 -16.84 -1.01 -14.72
CA TRP A 191 -15.55 -0.84 -15.40
C TRP A 191 -15.49 -1.57 -16.74
N GLU A 192 -16.02 -2.80 -16.81
CA GLU A 192 -16.10 -3.54 -18.08
C GLU A 192 -16.92 -2.78 -19.12
N THR A 193 -18.09 -2.28 -18.71
CA THR A 193 -18.98 -1.52 -19.59
C THR A 193 -18.34 -0.24 -20.10
N GLU A 194 -17.62 0.47 -19.24
CA GLU A 194 -17.05 1.78 -19.57
C GLU A 194 -15.71 1.69 -20.31
N ARG A 195 -14.88 0.70 -19.99
CA ARG A 195 -13.44 0.70 -20.31
C ARG A 195 -12.92 -0.59 -20.95
N GLN A 196 -13.70 -1.67 -21.01
CA GLN A 196 -13.23 -2.87 -21.70
C GLN A 196 -13.49 -2.79 -23.20
N ARG A 197 -12.49 -3.18 -23.98
CA ARG A 197 -12.59 -3.28 -25.43
C ARG A 197 -13.15 -4.64 -25.83
N LYS A 198 -13.57 -4.77 -27.09
CA LYS A 198 -14.01 -6.05 -27.68
C LYS A 198 -12.93 -7.15 -27.64
N ASP A 199 -11.65 -6.77 -27.62
CA ASP A 199 -10.52 -7.69 -27.50
C ASP A 199 -10.25 -8.16 -26.05
N GLY A 200 -11.01 -7.64 -25.08
CA GLY A 200 -10.93 -8.00 -23.66
C GLY A 200 -9.97 -7.16 -22.82
N LEU A 201 -9.07 -6.39 -23.45
CA LEU A 201 -8.21 -5.44 -22.72
C LEU A 201 -9.00 -4.20 -22.30
N PHE A 202 -8.61 -3.63 -21.18
CA PHE A 202 -9.09 -2.34 -20.72
C PHE A 202 -8.28 -1.20 -21.35
N TRP A 203 -8.96 -0.08 -21.60
CA TRP A 203 -8.33 1.16 -22.05
C TRP A 203 -8.49 2.27 -21.00
N GLN A 204 -7.55 3.20 -20.97
CA GLN A 204 -7.67 4.38 -20.13
C GLN A 204 -6.92 5.58 -20.73
N ASN A 205 -7.45 6.78 -20.49
CA ASN A 205 -6.72 8.01 -20.74
C ASN A 205 -5.72 8.23 -19.60
N ASP A 206 -4.50 8.63 -19.90
CA ASP A 206 -3.44 8.78 -18.89
C ASP A 206 -3.83 9.70 -17.71
N VAL A 207 -4.54 10.80 -17.98
CA VAL A 207 -5.13 11.69 -16.95
C VAL A 207 -6.05 10.94 -15.98
N LYS A 208 -6.75 9.92 -16.47
CA LYS A 208 -7.67 9.08 -15.70
C LYS A 208 -6.96 7.92 -14.98
N ASP A 209 -5.68 7.72 -15.21
CA ASP A 209 -4.81 6.99 -14.28
C ASP A 209 -4.18 7.91 -13.23
N GLY A 210 -4.44 9.22 -13.29
CA GLY A 210 -3.73 10.23 -12.49
C GLY A 210 -2.34 10.55 -13.02
N MET A 211 -2.07 10.22 -14.29
CA MET A 211 -0.73 10.20 -14.88
C MET A 211 -0.63 11.09 -16.13
N GLU A 212 -1.06 12.34 -16.02
CA GLU A 212 -1.14 13.24 -17.17
C GLU A 212 0.22 13.57 -17.78
N GLU A 213 0.24 13.73 -19.10
CA GLU A 213 1.46 14.00 -19.88
C GLU A 213 2.49 12.85 -19.86
N SER A 214 2.06 11.61 -19.61
CA SER A 214 2.95 10.44 -19.80
C SER A 214 3.39 10.28 -21.27
N ILE A 215 4.57 9.70 -21.51
CA ILE A 215 5.13 9.55 -22.86
C ILE A 215 4.24 8.67 -23.73
N SER A 216 3.81 7.52 -23.19
CA SER A 216 2.89 6.62 -23.90
C SER A 216 1.43 7.10 -23.88
N GLY A 217 1.15 8.13 -23.09
CA GLY A 217 -0.17 8.63 -22.75
C GLY A 217 -1.01 9.15 -23.91
N SER A 218 -2.26 9.46 -23.58
CA SER A 218 -3.17 10.22 -24.42
C SER A 218 -4.37 10.64 -23.59
N ARG A 219 -4.68 11.94 -23.62
CA ARG A 219 -5.90 12.49 -23.02
C ARG A 219 -7.19 12.08 -23.75
N ARG A 220 -7.07 11.48 -24.94
CA ARG A 220 -8.21 11.20 -25.84
C ARG A 220 -8.27 9.75 -26.33
N ASP A 221 -7.12 9.17 -26.68
CA ASP A 221 -7.08 7.84 -27.28
C ASP A 221 -7.34 6.76 -26.23
N GLN A 222 -8.04 5.70 -26.66
CA GLN A 222 -8.33 4.50 -25.87
C GLN A 222 -7.12 3.54 -25.86
N ASN A 223 -5.99 4.01 -25.35
CA ASN A 223 -4.77 3.20 -25.23
C ASN A 223 -4.96 2.11 -24.17
N GLN A 224 -4.46 0.91 -24.45
CA GLN A 224 -4.48 -0.22 -23.51
C GLN A 224 -3.20 -0.14 -22.67
N ARG A 225 -3.34 0.38 -21.44
CA ARG A 225 -2.22 0.68 -20.56
C ARG A 225 -1.99 -0.45 -19.56
N PRO A 226 -0.73 -0.78 -19.18
CA PRO A 226 -0.44 -1.76 -18.15
C PRO A 226 -1.14 -1.49 -16.81
N THR A 227 -1.37 -0.22 -16.46
CA THR A 227 -2.08 0.24 -15.25
C THR A 227 -3.44 -0.45 -15.07
N ILE A 228 -4.47 0.02 -15.79
CA ILE A 228 -5.85 -0.43 -15.62
C ILE A 228 -6.01 -1.94 -15.88
N ASN A 229 -5.21 -2.53 -16.78
CA ASN A 229 -5.26 -3.96 -17.03
C ASN A 229 -4.72 -4.77 -15.84
N SER A 230 -3.67 -4.30 -15.18
CA SER A 230 -3.15 -4.93 -13.96
C SER A 230 -4.08 -4.71 -12.77
N TYR A 231 -4.68 -3.52 -12.64
CA TYR A 231 -5.67 -3.22 -11.59
C TYR A 231 -6.91 -4.12 -11.71
N MET A 232 -7.47 -4.24 -12.91
CA MET A 232 -8.63 -5.10 -13.15
C MET A 232 -8.29 -6.59 -12.99
N PHE A 233 -7.05 -7.01 -13.29
CA PHE A 233 -6.58 -8.35 -12.95
C PHE A 233 -6.54 -8.57 -11.44
N GLY A 234 -5.92 -7.64 -10.69
CA GLY A 234 -5.87 -7.66 -9.23
C GLY A 234 -7.27 -7.74 -8.61
N ASN A 235 -8.20 -6.91 -9.10
CA ASN A 235 -9.57 -6.89 -8.66
C ASN A 235 -10.29 -8.22 -8.93
N ALA A 236 -10.09 -8.83 -10.11
CA ALA A 236 -10.66 -10.13 -10.42
C ALA A 236 -10.12 -11.22 -9.49
N ILE A 237 -8.82 -11.23 -9.20
CA ILE A 237 -8.23 -12.16 -8.24
C ILE A 237 -8.82 -11.96 -6.84
N ALA A 238 -8.98 -10.72 -6.40
CA ALA A 238 -9.55 -10.41 -5.10
C ALA A 238 -11.01 -10.85 -4.98
N LEU A 239 -11.84 -10.55 -5.98
CA LEU A 239 -13.25 -10.96 -6.00
C LEU A 239 -13.42 -12.46 -6.09
N ASN A 240 -12.54 -13.16 -6.82
CA ASN A 240 -12.49 -14.63 -6.78
C ASN A 240 -12.21 -15.13 -5.35
N LYS A 241 -11.17 -14.61 -4.67
CA LYS A 241 -10.82 -15.04 -3.30
C LYS A 241 -11.93 -14.72 -2.29
N ILE A 242 -12.54 -13.55 -2.38
CA ILE A 242 -13.70 -13.18 -1.55
C ILE A 242 -14.88 -14.12 -1.83
N ALA A 243 -15.16 -14.44 -3.10
CA ALA A 243 -16.22 -15.36 -3.46
C ALA A 243 -15.98 -16.80 -2.95
N VAL A 244 -14.73 -17.29 -2.99
CA VAL A 244 -14.34 -18.58 -2.40
C VAL A 244 -14.61 -18.56 -0.89
N LEU A 245 -14.11 -17.51 -0.21
CA LEU A 245 -14.28 -17.33 1.24
C LEU A 245 -15.76 -17.33 1.66
N LEU A 246 -16.63 -16.73 0.85
CA LEU A 246 -18.07 -16.60 1.14
C LEU A 246 -18.93 -17.70 0.51
N GLY A 247 -18.33 -18.70 -0.15
CA GLY A 247 -19.04 -19.83 -0.76
C GLY A 247 -19.87 -19.48 -2.01
N ASN A 248 -19.60 -18.37 -2.69
CA ASN A 248 -20.34 -17.95 -3.89
C ASN A 248 -19.72 -18.54 -5.17
N GLN A 249 -20.08 -19.79 -5.50
CA GLN A 249 -19.51 -20.54 -6.64
C GLN A 249 -19.69 -19.86 -8.00
N SER A 250 -20.78 -19.12 -8.21
CA SER A 250 -21.01 -18.37 -9.45
C SER A 250 -19.96 -17.29 -9.65
N LEU A 251 -19.70 -16.48 -8.60
CA LEU A 251 -18.67 -15.45 -8.66
C LEU A 251 -17.25 -16.03 -8.70
N VAL A 252 -17.01 -17.18 -8.06
CA VAL A 252 -15.73 -17.89 -8.19
C VAL A 252 -15.44 -18.18 -9.67
N ALA A 253 -16.37 -18.83 -10.38
CA ALA A 253 -16.21 -19.15 -11.80
C ALA A 253 -16.07 -17.88 -12.66
N LYS A 254 -16.92 -16.86 -12.43
CA LYS A 254 -16.88 -15.57 -13.15
C LYS A 254 -15.50 -14.93 -13.07
N TYR A 255 -14.97 -14.76 -11.86
CA TYR A 255 -13.75 -14.00 -11.64
C TYR A 255 -12.48 -14.81 -11.92
N GLN A 256 -12.51 -16.14 -11.77
CA GLN A 256 -11.41 -16.99 -12.23
C GLN A 256 -11.23 -16.88 -13.74
N ALA A 257 -12.33 -16.92 -14.51
CA ALA A 257 -12.28 -16.79 -15.96
C ALA A 257 -11.73 -15.41 -16.38
N LYS A 258 -12.21 -14.33 -15.76
CA LYS A 258 -11.75 -12.96 -16.04
C LYS A 258 -10.27 -12.77 -15.74
N ALA A 259 -9.80 -13.24 -14.58
CA ALA A 259 -8.38 -13.16 -14.22
C ALA A 259 -7.49 -13.93 -15.21
N ASN A 260 -7.90 -15.14 -15.62
CA ASN A 260 -7.16 -15.93 -16.61
C ASN A 260 -7.06 -15.22 -17.97
N VAL A 261 -8.16 -14.64 -18.45
CA VAL A 261 -8.20 -13.88 -19.70
C VAL A 261 -7.30 -12.65 -19.63
N LEU A 262 -7.43 -11.84 -18.57
CA LEU A 262 -6.63 -10.62 -18.42
C LEU A 262 -5.14 -10.91 -18.29
N LYS A 263 -4.75 -11.93 -17.51
CA LYS A 263 -3.36 -12.36 -17.40
C LYS A 263 -2.78 -12.71 -18.77
N LYS A 264 -3.50 -13.52 -19.55
CA LYS A 264 -3.06 -13.89 -20.91
C LYS A 264 -2.94 -12.66 -21.81
N LEU A 265 -3.94 -11.78 -21.82
CA LEU A 265 -3.95 -10.59 -22.67
C LEU A 265 -2.82 -9.61 -22.34
N VAL A 266 -2.54 -9.37 -21.05
CA VAL A 266 -1.42 -8.51 -20.64
C VAL A 266 -0.09 -9.09 -21.12
N GLN A 267 0.14 -10.39 -20.91
CA GLN A 267 1.37 -11.06 -21.34
C GLN A 267 1.55 -11.09 -22.86
N ASP A 268 0.48 -11.31 -23.62
CA ASP A 268 0.57 -11.44 -25.07
C ASP A 268 0.58 -10.09 -25.79
N SER A 269 -0.15 -9.10 -25.27
CA SER A 269 -0.44 -7.86 -26.00
C SER A 269 0.31 -6.65 -25.48
N LEU A 270 0.75 -6.65 -24.22
CA LEU A 270 1.46 -5.51 -23.61
C LEU A 270 2.96 -5.80 -23.44
N TRP A 271 3.40 -7.05 -23.55
CA TRP A 271 4.83 -7.38 -23.52
C TRP A 271 5.52 -7.02 -24.85
N ASN A 272 6.48 -6.11 -24.81
CA ASN A 272 7.34 -5.80 -25.92
C ASN A 272 8.61 -6.69 -25.88
N ALA A 273 8.69 -7.67 -26.76
CA ALA A 273 9.84 -8.58 -26.82
C ALA A 273 11.16 -7.89 -27.21
N LYS A 274 11.11 -6.75 -27.92
CA LYS A 274 12.33 -6.01 -28.33
C LYS A 274 12.92 -5.25 -27.14
N SER A 275 12.07 -4.60 -26.35
CA SER A 275 12.51 -3.85 -25.17
C SER A 275 12.59 -4.72 -23.91
N MET A 276 12.05 -5.95 -23.96
CA MET A 276 11.88 -6.87 -22.83
C MET A 276 11.15 -6.18 -21.66
N PHE A 277 10.01 -5.55 -21.97
CA PHE A 277 9.28 -4.72 -21.03
C PHE A 277 7.77 -4.70 -21.30
N PHE A 278 6.95 -4.50 -20.28
CA PHE A 278 5.51 -4.25 -20.47
C PHE A 278 5.27 -2.79 -20.82
N GLU A 279 4.60 -2.54 -21.93
CA GLU A 279 4.39 -1.20 -22.47
C GLU A 279 2.91 -0.97 -22.79
N THR A 280 2.53 0.31 -22.87
CA THR A 280 1.22 0.69 -23.40
C THR A 280 1.07 0.28 -24.86
N ARG A 281 -0.06 -0.35 -25.18
CA ARG A 281 -0.47 -0.58 -26.57
C ARG A 281 -1.37 0.56 -27.04
N LYS A 282 -1.00 1.21 -28.14
CA LYS A 282 -1.72 2.38 -28.65
C LYS A 282 -3.03 1.96 -29.31
N ALA A 283 -4.06 2.80 -29.19
CA ALA A 283 -5.37 2.55 -29.82
C ALA A 283 -5.27 2.40 -31.35
N LYS A 284 -4.29 3.08 -31.96
CA LYS A 284 -4.00 3.05 -33.40
C LYS A 284 -3.17 1.83 -33.85
N GLY A 285 -2.84 0.92 -32.93
CA GLY A 285 -1.99 -0.24 -33.17
C GLY A 285 -0.54 -0.03 -32.73
N GLY A 286 0.15 -1.15 -32.50
CA GLY A 286 1.53 -1.17 -32.02
C GLY A 286 1.69 -0.85 -30.52
N LEU A 287 2.86 -1.17 -30.00
CA LEU A 287 3.31 -0.77 -28.66
C LEU A 287 3.89 0.65 -28.72
N ALA A 288 3.86 1.36 -27.59
CA ALA A 288 4.35 2.73 -27.50
C ALA A 288 5.87 2.85 -27.73
N ASN A 289 6.62 1.75 -27.58
CA ASN A 289 8.08 1.71 -27.70
C ASN A 289 8.78 2.63 -26.70
N VAL A 290 8.23 2.71 -25.49
CA VAL A 290 8.80 3.40 -24.34
C VAL A 290 8.53 2.58 -23.08
N ARG A 291 9.54 2.45 -22.25
CA ARG A 291 9.45 1.86 -20.91
C ARG A 291 9.08 2.96 -19.91
N GLU A 292 7.97 2.74 -19.22
CA GLU A 292 7.48 3.62 -18.16
C GLU A 292 7.30 2.80 -16.88
N ALA A 293 7.32 3.44 -15.71
CA ALA A 293 7.17 2.76 -14.42
C ALA A 293 5.87 1.93 -14.35
N ILE A 294 4.84 2.34 -15.10
CA ILE A 294 3.59 1.57 -15.24
C ILE A 294 3.82 0.14 -15.76
N GLY A 295 4.90 -0.13 -16.49
CA GLY A 295 5.26 -1.47 -16.93
C GLY A 295 5.66 -2.42 -15.79
N PHE A 296 5.91 -1.90 -14.58
CA PHE A 296 6.11 -2.72 -13.38
C PHE A 296 4.81 -3.06 -12.63
N THR A 297 3.71 -2.33 -12.89
CA THR A 297 2.41 -2.55 -12.22
C THR A 297 1.84 -3.97 -12.34
N PRO A 298 2.14 -4.79 -13.37
CA PRO A 298 1.73 -6.20 -13.36
C PRO A 298 2.22 -6.98 -12.14
N TRP A 299 3.41 -6.68 -11.61
CA TRP A 299 3.97 -7.39 -10.46
C TRP A 299 3.34 -6.98 -9.12
N ASP A 300 2.71 -5.80 -9.02
CA ASP A 300 1.95 -5.39 -7.82
C ASP A 300 0.86 -6.41 -7.48
N PHE A 301 0.34 -7.10 -8.48
CA PHE A 301 -0.72 -8.10 -8.37
C PHE A 301 -0.26 -9.54 -8.64
N ASN A 302 1.05 -9.78 -8.78
CA ASN A 302 1.64 -11.07 -9.15
C ASN A 302 1.08 -11.62 -10.48
N LEU A 303 0.88 -10.73 -11.47
CA LEU A 303 0.29 -11.09 -12.76
C LEU A 303 1.23 -11.92 -13.63
N PRO A 304 2.49 -11.49 -13.91
CA PRO A 304 3.34 -12.20 -14.86
C PRO A 304 3.63 -13.63 -14.40
N ASP A 305 3.85 -14.54 -15.34
CA ASP A 305 4.36 -15.87 -15.08
C ASP A 305 5.81 -15.80 -14.56
N ASP A 306 6.21 -16.79 -13.77
CA ASP A 306 7.56 -16.87 -13.20
C ASP A 306 8.61 -17.27 -14.25
N GLN A 307 8.90 -16.34 -15.16
CA GLN A 307 9.81 -16.51 -16.28
C GLN A 307 10.95 -15.50 -16.24
N SER A 308 12.16 -15.99 -16.51
CA SER A 308 13.37 -15.13 -16.58
C SER A 308 13.26 -14.02 -17.63
N THR A 309 12.48 -14.22 -18.69
CA THR A 309 12.27 -13.17 -19.72
C THR A 309 11.54 -11.96 -19.17
N TYR A 310 10.51 -12.17 -18.33
CA TYR A 310 9.80 -11.06 -17.70
C TYR A 310 10.65 -10.42 -16.61
N ALA A 311 11.39 -11.22 -15.83
CA ALA A 311 12.30 -10.73 -14.80
C ALA A 311 13.36 -9.75 -15.34
N LYS A 312 13.76 -9.87 -16.62
CA LYS A 312 14.71 -8.93 -17.25
C LYS A 312 14.20 -7.48 -17.32
N ALA A 313 12.89 -7.24 -17.26
CA ALA A 313 12.35 -5.89 -17.19
C ALA A 313 12.92 -5.10 -16.01
N TRP A 314 13.17 -5.79 -14.89
CA TRP A 314 13.69 -5.19 -13.66
C TRP A 314 15.15 -4.75 -13.75
N ASP A 315 15.93 -5.22 -14.74
CA ASP A 315 17.28 -4.70 -14.97
C ASP A 315 17.27 -3.18 -15.25
N GLN A 316 16.13 -2.64 -15.70
CA GLN A 316 15.96 -1.21 -15.96
C GLN A 316 15.97 -0.34 -14.68
N LEU A 317 15.73 -0.92 -13.49
CA LEU A 317 15.90 -0.20 -12.22
C LEU A 317 17.36 0.09 -11.90
N LEU A 318 18.29 -0.73 -12.43
CA LEU A 318 19.72 -0.57 -12.15
C LEU A 318 20.41 0.34 -13.18
N ASP A 319 19.78 0.56 -14.32
CA ASP A 319 20.34 1.32 -15.44
C ASP A 319 20.06 2.82 -15.29
N THR A 320 21.12 3.63 -15.32
CA THR A 320 21.03 5.10 -15.29
C THR A 320 20.41 5.71 -16.55
N ALA A 321 20.41 4.99 -17.65
CA ALA A 321 19.64 5.31 -18.85
C ALA A 321 18.20 4.78 -18.78
N GLY A 322 17.91 3.88 -17.83
CA GLY A 322 16.59 3.33 -17.51
C GLY A 322 15.88 4.20 -16.48
N PHE A 323 15.55 3.61 -15.33
CA PHE A 323 14.78 4.29 -14.27
C PHE A 323 15.64 4.87 -13.15
N LYS A 324 16.91 4.50 -13.07
CA LYS A 324 17.79 4.90 -11.96
C LYS A 324 18.17 6.38 -12.09
N ALA A 325 17.71 7.20 -11.15
CA ALA A 325 18.09 8.61 -11.05
C ALA A 325 18.73 8.93 -9.68
N PRO A 326 19.45 10.07 -9.56
CA PRO A 326 20.09 10.48 -8.31
C PRO A 326 19.16 10.58 -7.09
N TRP A 327 17.88 10.88 -7.28
CA TRP A 327 16.91 11.05 -6.20
C TRP A 327 15.82 9.97 -6.13
N GLY A 328 15.82 8.97 -7.02
CA GLY A 328 14.84 7.88 -7.00
C GLY A 328 14.59 7.26 -8.37
N LEU A 329 13.39 6.69 -8.50
CA LEU A 329 12.91 6.01 -9.70
C LEU A 329 12.06 6.95 -10.58
N THR A 330 12.46 7.12 -11.84
CA THR A 330 11.73 7.95 -12.80
C THR A 330 10.43 7.28 -13.27
N THR A 331 9.46 8.08 -13.69
CA THR A 331 8.21 7.57 -14.29
C THR A 331 8.38 7.03 -15.71
N ALA A 332 9.44 7.43 -16.41
CA ALA A 332 9.80 6.99 -17.76
C ALA A 332 11.30 6.69 -17.86
N GLU A 333 11.71 5.87 -18.84
CA GLU A 333 13.13 5.62 -19.09
C GLU A 333 13.85 6.91 -19.51
N ARG A 334 14.97 7.19 -18.86
CA ARG A 334 15.76 8.42 -19.05
C ARG A 334 16.37 8.56 -20.45
N ARG A 335 16.47 7.45 -21.20
CA ARG A 335 16.97 7.42 -22.57
C ARG A 335 15.94 7.80 -23.64
N ASP A 336 14.67 7.94 -23.28
CA ASP A 336 13.65 8.34 -24.25
C ASP A 336 13.95 9.78 -24.75
N PRO A 337 13.94 10.04 -26.07
CA PRO A 337 14.23 11.38 -26.61
C PRO A 337 13.27 12.48 -26.14
N THR A 338 12.10 12.10 -25.63
CA THR A 338 11.05 13.00 -25.12
C THR A 338 10.94 12.95 -23.59
N PHE A 339 11.93 12.39 -22.90
CA PHE A 339 11.98 12.38 -21.43
C PHE A 339 11.96 13.82 -20.89
N ARG A 340 10.95 14.15 -20.09
CA ARG A 340 10.70 15.48 -19.49
C ARG A 340 10.67 16.63 -20.51
N THR A 341 9.94 16.47 -21.62
CA THR A 341 9.76 17.52 -22.64
C THR A 341 8.35 18.13 -22.69
N ARG A 342 7.40 17.62 -21.90
CA ARG A 342 5.97 17.99 -22.01
C ARG A 342 5.49 19.09 -21.06
N GLY A 343 6.35 19.67 -20.24
CA GLY A 343 5.94 20.78 -19.39
C GLY A 343 7.06 21.62 -18.82
N SER A 344 6.67 22.66 -18.09
CA SER A 344 7.56 23.61 -17.43
C SER A 344 8.11 23.09 -16.10
N GLY A 345 7.72 21.88 -15.68
CA GLY A 345 7.99 21.34 -14.34
C GLY A 345 6.98 21.83 -13.30
N HIS A 346 5.82 22.36 -13.71
CA HIS A 346 4.77 22.83 -12.80
C HIS A 346 3.38 22.27 -13.13
N GLY A 347 3.23 21.51 -14.21
CA GLY A 347 1.98 20.99 -14.75
C GLY A 347 1.61 19.57 -14.32
N CYS A 348 2.26 19.01 -13.28
CA CYS A 348 2.04 17.61 -12.84
C CYS A 348 2.38 16.58 -13.93
N GLU A 349 3.52 16.74 -14.61
CA GLU A 349 3.90 15.92 -15.76
C GLU A 349 4.45 14.54 -15.36
N TRP A 350 4.06 13.49 -16.10
CA TRP A 350 4.45 12.09 -15.88
C TRP A 350 5.40 11.52 -16.94
N ASP A 351 6.08 12.36 -17.72
CA ASP A 351 7.05 11.96 -18.74
C ASP A 351 8.49 11.82 -18.22
N GLY A 352 8.69 11.61 -16.92
CA GLY A 352 10.01 11.26 -16.39
C GLY A 352 10.32 11.67 -14.96
N ALA A 353 9.62 12.66 -14.39
CA ALA A 353 9.84 13.09 -13.00
C ALA A 353 9.58 11.95 -11.99
N LEU A 354 10.08 12.12 -10.76
CA LEU A 354 9.85 11.18 -9.66
C LEU A 354 8.45 11.42 -9.08
N TRP A 355 7.61 10.38 -9.07
CA TRP A 355 6.29 10.44 -8.45
C TRP A 355 6.20 9.42 -7.31
N PRO A 356 5.96 9.85 -6.05
CA PRO A 356 5.77 8.93 -4.92
C PRO A 356 4.72 7.83 -5.19
N PHE A 357 3.67 8.14 -5.95
CA PHE A 357 2.68 7.15 -6.41
C PHE A 357 3.34 6.03 -7.23
N ALA A 358 4.10 6.38 -8.27
CA ALA A 358 4.79 5.40 -9.13
C ALA A 358 5.91 4.65 -8.39
N SER A 359 6.65 5.34 -7.52
CA SER A 359 7.68 4.71 -6.67
C SER A 359 7.05 3.67 -5.74
N SER A 360 5.89 3.97 -5.16
CA SER A 360 5.16 3.04 -4.30
C SER A 360 4.75 1.77 -5.04
N GLN A 361 4.18 1.92 -6.24
CA GLN A 361 3.82 0.79 -7.09
C GLN A 361 5.05 -0.02 -7.49
N THR A 362 6.09 0.64 -7.99
CA THR A 362 7.32 -0.03 -8.43
C THR A 362 8.00 -0.80 -7.28
N LEU A 363 8.07 -0.21 -6.08
CA LEU A 363 8.62 -0.88 -4.89
C LEU A 363 7.74 -2.05 -4.45
N LYS A 364 6.41 -1.93 -4.56
CA LYS A 364 5.49 -3.04 -4.25
C LYS A 364 5.66 -4.20 -5.23
N GLY A 365 5.71 -3.92 -6.53
CA GLY A 365 6.00 -4.92 -7.55
C GLY A 365 7.36 -5.59 -7.35
N LEU A 366 8.39 -4.82 -6.97
CA LEU A 366 9.73 -5.35 -6.70
C LEU A 366 9.72 -6.28 -5.48
N ALA A 367 9.03 -5.88 -4.40
CA ALA A 367 8.87 -6.73 -3.22
C ALA A 367 8.17 -8.05 -3.58
N ASN A 368 7.07 -7.98 -4.33
CA ASN A 368 6.35 -9.16 -4.80
C ASN A 368 7.21 -10.08 -5.69
N LEU A 369 8.01 -9.51 -6.60
CA LEU A 369 8.99 -10.28 -7.38
C LEU A 369 9.94 -11.05 -6.45
N LEU A 370 10.49 -10.38 -5.43
CA LEU A 370 11.47 -11.00 -4.53
C LEU A 370 10.86 -12.07 -3.61
N THR A 371 9.58 -11.95 -3.26
CA THR A 371 8.95 -12.85 -2.29
C THR A 371 8.16 -13.98 -2.94
N ASN A 372 7.58 -13.75 -4.12
CA ASN A 372 6.60 -14.66 -4.73
C ASN A 372 7.13 -15.33 -6.02
N TYR A 373 8.23 -14.84 -6.59
CA TYR A 373 8.82 -15.37 -7.81
C TYR A 373 10.17 -16.04 -7.54
N LYS A 374 10.46 -17.13 -8.26
CA LYS A 374 11.77 -17.79 -8.21
C LYS A 374 12.75 -17.16 -9.19
N LYS A 375 12.25 -16.56 -10.27
CA LYS A 375 13.04 -15.87 -11.29
C LYS A 375 12.95 -14.37 -11.07
N HIS A 376 13.89 -13.83 -10.31
CA HIS A 376 13.98 -12.39 -10.02
C HIS A 376 15.21 -11.71 -10.67
N GLY A 377 15.91 -12.40 -11.57
CA GLY A 377 17.03 -11.83 -12.32
C GLY A 377 18.14 -11.29 -11.41
N LYS A 378 18.56 -10.04 -11.62
CA LYS A 378 19.55 -9.35 -10.79
C LYS A 378 18.97 -8.75 -9.52
N MET A 379 17.64 -8.72 -9.38
CA MET A 379 16.99 -8.14 -8.20
C MET A 379 17.28 -8.98 -6.97
N ASN A 380 17.44 -8.31 -5.85
CA ASN A 380 17.69 -8.91 -4.54
C ASN A 380 17.28 -7.90 -3.44
N ALA A 381 17.41 -8.32 -2.18
CA ALA A 381 17.09 -7.48 -1.03
C ALA A 381 17.92 -6.18 -0.96
N ASP A 382 19.18 -6.17 -1.43
CA ASP A 382 19.99 -4.95 -1.46
C ASP A 382 19.41 -3.91 -2.41
N VAL A 383 18.93 -4.34 -3.58
CA VAL A 383 18.26 -3.45 -4.54
C VAL A 383 17.00 -2.86 -3.91
N PHE A 384 16.10 -3.71 -3.38
CA PHE A 384 14.89 -3.23 -2.72
C PHE A 384 15.18 -2.23 -1.59
N TYR A 385 16.15 -2.56 -0.72
CA TYR A 385 16.54 -1.68 0.37
C TYR A 385 17.06 -0.34 -0.13
N GLN A 386 17.93 -0.33 -1.14
CA GLN A 386 18.51 0.90 -1.69
C GLN A 386 17.45 1.81 -2.29
N GLU A 387 16.52 1.25 -3.08
CA GLU A 387 15.44 2.03 -3.70
C GLU A 387 14.44 2.55 -2.64
N LEU A 388 14.07 1.73 -1.65
CA LEU A 388 13.21 2.17 -0.55
C LEU A 388 13.87 3.24 0.32
N HIS A 389 15.18 3.09 0.61
CA HIS A 389 15.94 4.10 1.34
C HIS A 389 16.06 5.40 0.55
N GLN A 390 16.31 5.34 -0.77
CA GLN A 390 16.36 6.53 -1.61
C GLN A 390 15.00 7.23 -1.66
N TYR A 391 13.91 6.45 -1.76
CA TYR A 391 12.54 6.99 -1.66
C TYR A 391 12.31 7.68 -0.31
N ALA A 392 12.71 7.08 0.82
CA ALA A 392 12.63 7.74 2.13
C ALA A 392 13.48 9.01 2.20
N ALA A 393 14.72 8.97 1.67
CA ALA A 393 15.63 10.11 1.65
C ALA A 393 15.11 11.26 0.77
N SER A 394 14.26 10.98 -0.22
CA SER A 394 13.66 12.00 -1.07
C SER A 394 12.55 12.79 -0.36
N HIS A 395 12.03 12.32 0.78
CA HIS A 395 10.98 13.00 1.55
C HIS A 395 11.54 14.16 2.38
N VAL A 396 12.20 15.10 1.71
CA VAL A 396 12.85 16.25 2.32
C VAL A 396 12.65 17.48 1.46
N LYS A 397 12.40 18.62 2.11
CA LYS A 397 12.41 19.94 1.50
C LYS A 397 13.05 20.92 2.46
N ASN A 398 14.04 21.69 2.02
CA ASN A 398 14.76 22.65 2.85
C ASN A 398 15.30 22.04 4.15
N GLY A 399 15.82 20.81 4.07
CA GLY A 399 16.36 20.06 5.22
C GLY A 399 15.32 19.55 6.23
N LYS A 400 14.02 19.68 5.94
CA LYS A 400 12.91 19.22 6.79
C LYS A 400 12.13 18.09 6.11
N PRO A 401 11.56 17.14 6.88
CA PRO A 401 10.66 16.12 6.32
C PRO A 401 9.53 16.74 5.51
N TYR A 402 9.35 16.25 4.28
CA TYR A 402 8.34 16.76 3.34
C TYR A 402 7.91 15.66 2.38
N ILE A 403 6.61 15.46 2.22
CA ILE A 403 6.02 14.64 1.15
C ILE A 403 5.08 15.52 0.33
N GLY A 404 5.30 15.55 -0.98
CA GLY A 404 4.46 16.28 -1.91
C GLY A 404 4.15 15.54 -3.19
N GLU A 405 3.76 16.29 -4.22
CA GLU A 405 3.25 15.71 -5.47
C GLU A 405 4.33 14.95 -6.25
N TYR A 406 5.42 15.62 -6.63
CA TYR A 406 6.46 15.07 -7.51
C TYR A 406 7.77 15.85 -7.44
N GLN A 407 8.87 15.21 -7.84
CA GLN A 407 10.23 15.73 -7.70
C GLN A 407 11.04 15.67 -9.00
N ASP A 408 11.97 16.61 -9.13
CA ASP A 408 13.04 16.55 -10.11
C ASP A 408 13.96 15.34 -9.82
N GLU A 409 14.24 14.53 -10.84
CA GLU A 409 15.00 13.30 -10.68
C GLU A 409 16.50 13.52 -10.43
N LYS A 410 17.03 14.68 -10.83
CA LYS A 410 18.46 15.04 -10.72
C LYS A 410 18.74 15.83 -9.46
N MET A 411 17.89 16.81 -9.16
CA MET A 411 18.12 17.80 -8.11
C MET A 411 17.31 17.53 -6.83
N GLY A 412 16.27 16.68 -6.90
CA GLY A 412 15.40 16.37 -5.76
C GLY A 412 14.42 17.48 -5.40
N GLU A 413 14.37 18.55 -6.20
CA GLU A 413 13.46 19.67 -5.99
C GLU A 413 12.00 19.22 -6.10
N TRP A 414 11.19 19.55 -5.10
CA TRP A 414 9.73 19.38 -5.19
C TRP A 414 9.16 20.39 -6.18
N LEU A 415 8.67 19.90 -7.31
CA LEU A 415 8.36 20.68 -8.52
C LEU A 415 7.14 21.61 -8.38
N LYS A 416 6.42 21.52 -7.26
CA LYS A 416 5.38 22.48 -6.86
C LYS A 416 5.89 23.64 -6.04
N GLY A 417 7.19 23.70 -5.74
CA GLY A 417 7.79 24.73 -4.91
C GLY A 417 7.03 24.86 -3.59
N ASP A 418 6.73 26.10 -3.20
CA ASP A 418 6.00 26.42 -1.96
C ASP A 418 4.46 26.41 -2.11
N ASN A 419 3.92 25.84 -3.19
CA ASN A 419 2.47 25.72 -3.34
C ASN A 419 1.89 24.85 -2.21
N PRO A 420 1.03 25.41 -1.34
CA PRO A 420 0.57 24.73 -0.13
C PRO A 420 -0.23 23.46 -0.42
N ARG A 421 -0.87 23.34 -1.59
CA ARG A 421 -1.59 22.12 -2.00
C ARG A 421 -0.71 20.87 -1.95
N SER A 422 0.58 21.01 -2.25
CA SER A 422 1.50 19.88 -2.33
C SER A 422 2.00 19.46 -0.96
N SER A 423 1.73 20.21 0.11
CA SER A 423 2.20 19.83 1.45
C SER A 423 1.44 18.63 1.98
N PHE A 424 2.18 17.68 2.56
CA PHE A 424 1.65 16.47 3.19
C PHE A 424 0.87 15.55 2.24
N TYR A 425 1.13 15.60 0.92
CA TYR A 425 0.31 14.96 -0.09
C TYR A 425 0.11 13.46 0.14
N ASN A 426 -1.15 13.03 0.26
CA ASN A 426 -1.52 11.64 0.51
C ASN A 426 -1.86 10.97 -0.82
N HIS A 427 -0.82 10.52 -1.53
CA HIS A 427 -0.96 9.94 -2.87
C HIS A 427 0.03 8.79 -3.10
N SER A 428 0.45 8.11 -2.04
CA SER A 428 1.48 7.06 -2.08
C SER A 428 1.46 6.21 -0.81
N THR A 429 2.12 5.06 -0.81
CA THR A 429 2.37 4.25 0.40
C THR A 429 3.81 4.37 0.85
N PHE A 430 4.07 4.16 2.15
CA PHE A 430 5.42 4.05 2.69
C PHE A 430 5.43 3.13 3.91
N CYS A 431 4.52 3.37 4.86
CA CYS A 431 4.41 2.53 6.05
C CYS A 431 4.03 1.10 5.66
N ASP A 432 3.19 0.93 4.63
CA ASP A 432 2.91 -0.40 4.08
C ASP A 432 4.17 -1.10 3.54
N LEU A 433 5.05 -0.39 2.83
CA LEU A 433 6.30 -0.95 2.31
C LEU A 433 7.25 -1.35 3.44
N ILE A 434 7.28 -0.58 4.55
CA ILE A 434 8.07 -0.94 5.73
C ILE A 434 7.51 -2.21 6.38
N ILE A 435 6.22 -2.21 6.71
CA ILE A 435 5.59 -3.30 7.48
C ILE A 435 5.47 -4.58 6.64
N ASN A 436 4.92 -4.46 5.44
CA ASN A 436 4.59 -5.59 4.58
C ASN A 436 5.82 -6.16 3.86
N ASP A 437 6.77 -5.30 3.48
CA ASP A 437 7.82 -5.69 2.53
C ASP A 437 9.23 -5.68 3.16
N LEU A 438 9.67 -4.57 3.77
CA LEU A 438 11.00 -4.50 4.41
C LEU A 438 11.09 -5.42 5.63
N ILE A 439 10.20 -5.22 6.62
CA ILE A 439 10.06 -6.09 7.79
C ILE A 439 9.42 -7.41 7.38
N GLY A 440 8.44 -7.34 6.48
CA GLY A 440 8.03 -8.50 5.71
C GLY A 440 6.78 -9.21 6.20
N ILE A 441 5.89 -8.59 6.98
CA ILE A 441 4.61 -9.24 7.35
C ILE A 441 3.80 -9.46 6.08
N LYS A 442 3.62 -10.72 5.67
CA LYS A 442 2.82 -11.10 4.51
C LYS A 442 1.43 -11.50 4.98
N PRO A 443 0.39 -10.66 4.79
CA PRO A 443 -0.95 -10.97 5.24
C PRO A 443 -1.49 -12.23 4.58
N ARG A 444 -2.19 -13.05 5.35
CA ARG A 444 -2.75 -14.35 4.94
C ARG A 444 -4.17 -14.49 5.42
N GLN A 445 -4.90 -15.39 4.76
CA GLN A 445 -6.30 -15.68 5.12
C GLN A 445 -6.40 -16.67 6.28
N ASP A 446 -5.43 -17.57 6.43
CA ASP A 446 -5.36 -18.54 7.53
C ASP A 446 -4.66 -17.96 8.76
N ASN A 447 -4.71 -18.69 9.88
CA ASN A 447 -4.14 -18.25 11.17
C ASN A 447 -2.60 -18.36 11.26
N VAL A 448 -1.91 -18.20 10.12
CA VAL A 448 -0.45 -18.27 10.03
C VAL A 448 0.10 -16.86 9.88
N LEU A 449 1.05 -16.52 10.73
CA LEU A 449 1.90 -15.34 10.55
C LEU A 449 3.08 -15.71 9.64
N GLU A 450 3.08 -15.16 8.43
CA GLU A 450 4.21 -15.26 7.50
C GLU A 450 5.02 -13.97 7.56
N VAL A 451 6.32 -14.08 7.81
CA VAL A 451 7.25 -12.97 7.75
C VAL A 451 8.34 -13.30 6.73
N PHE A 452 8.51 -12.44 5.73
CA PHE A 452 9.55 -12.54 4.71
C PHE A 452 10.32 -11.20 4.66
N PRO A 453 11.36 -11.03 5.50
CA PRO A 453 12.11 -9.78 5.55
C PRO A 453 12.92 -9.55 4.27
N LEU A 454 12.88 -8.33 3.74
CA LEU A 454 13.74 -7.86 2.64
C LEU A 454 14.88 -6.96 3.14
N ILE A 455 15.27 -7.11 4.41
CA ILE A 455 16.47 -6.49 4.96
C ILE A 455 17.70 -7.28 4.48
N PRO A 456 18.70 -6.63 3.86
CA PRO A 456 19.89 -7.33 3.42
C PRO A 456 20.67 -7.95 4.58
N LYS A 457 21.37 -9.04 4.28
CA LYS A 457 22.17 -9.75 5.28
C LYS A 457 23.23 -8.81 5.86
N ASN A 458 23.35 -8.79 7.19
CA ASN A 458 24.26 -7.93 7.95
C ASN A 458 23.98 -6.42 7.82
N LYS A 459 22.85 -6.00 7.23
CA LYS A 459 22.52 -4.59 7.11
C LYS A 459 22.17 -3.96 8.46
N TRP A 460 21.35 -4.65 9.26
CA TRP A 460 20.93 -4.21 10.58
C TRP A 460 21.33 -5.22 11.66
N ASP A 461 21.86 -4.71 12.77
CA ASP A 461 22.12 -5.53 13.96
C ASP A 461 20.87 -5.70 14.83
N TRP A 462 19.87 -4.83 14.69
CA TRP A 462 18.62 -4.90 15.42
C TRP A 462 17.47 -4.19 14.67
N PHE A 463 16.23 -4.57 14.96
CA PHE A 463 15.03 -3.77 14.70
C PHE A 463 13.91 -4.24 15.61
N LYS A 464 12.88 -3.42 15.79
CA LYS A 464 11.62 -3.81 16.41
C LYS A 464 10.44 -3.22 15.66
N LEU A 465 9.49 -4.07 15.30
CA LEU A 465 8.16 -3.67 14.87
C LEU A 465 7.18 -4.16 15.94
N ASP A 466 6.56 -3.23 16.65
CA ASP A 466 5.69 -3.49 17.78
C ASP A 466 4.28 -2.97 17.52
N ASN A 467 3.34 -3.35 18.38
CA ASN A 467 1.97 -2.86 18.37
C ASN A 467 1.22 -3.09 17.03
N VAL A 468 1.59 -4.11 16.26
CA VAL A 468 0.87 -4.45 15.01
C VAL A 468 -0.41 -5.19 15.38
N THR A 469 -1.56 -4.68 14.98
CA THR A 469 -2.83 -5.41 15.13
C THR A 469 -3.09 -6.23 13.87
N TYR A 470 -2.94 -7.55 13.97
CA TYR A 470 -3.12 -8.51 12.88
C TYR A 470 -4.04 -9.64 13.37
N HIS A 471 -5.16 -9.87 12.66
CA HIS A 471 -6.19 -10.85 13.02
C HIS A 471 -6.70 -10.65 14.45
N ASP A 472 -6.94 -9.40 14.84
CA ASP A 472 -7.35 -8.97 16.20
C ASP A 472 -6.35 -9.34 17.32
N GLN A 473 -5.13 -9.74 16.98
CA GLN A 473 -4.06 -10.03 17.91
C GLN A 473 -2.93 -9.01 17.80
N LEU A 474 -2.21 -8.82 18.90
CA LEU A 474 -1.03 -7.95 18.94
C LEU A 474 0.22 -8.73 18.53
N VAL A 475 0.86 -8.32 17.45
CA VAL A 475 2.10 -8.90 16.94
C VAL A 475 3.28 -7.97 17.22
N THR A 476 4.36 -8.55 17.73
CA THR A 476 5.67 -7.89 17.88
C THR A 476 6.75 -8.73 17.20
N LEU A 477 7.54 -8.11 16.33
CA LEU A 477 8.70 -8.69 15.67
C LEU A 477 9.96 -8.00 16.18
N ILE A 478 10.93 -8.78 16.66
CA ILE A 478 12.22 -8.27 17.12
C ILE A 478 13.33 -9.01 16.40
N TRP A 479 14.26 -8.27 15.81
CA TRP A 479 15.58 -8.77 15.46
C TRP A 479 16.58 -8.15 16.43
N ASP A 480 17.39 -8.98 17.09
CA ASP A 480 18.49 -8.51 17.93
C ASP A 480 19.67 -9.47 17.83
N LYS A 481 20.66 -9.10 17.02
CA LYS A 481 21.82 -9.94 16.72
C LYS A 481 22.64 -10.26 17.98
N THR A 482 22.75 -9.32 18.91
CA THR A 482 23.55 -9.48 20.14
C THR A 482 22.71 -9.85 21.36
N GLY A 483 21.40 -9.62 21.30
CA GLY A 483 20.45 -9.78 22.39
C GLY A 483 20.52 -8.66 23.44
N GLN A 484 21.34 -7.63 23.21
CA GLN A 484 21.61 -6.56 24.17
C GLN A 484 20.72 -5.33 23.97
N LYS A 485 20.19 -5.10 22.77
CA LYS A 485 19.37 -3.92 22.47
C LYS A 485 18.05 -3.98 23.25
N TYR A 486 17.41 -5.15 23.28
CA TYR A 486 16.11 -5.33 23.92
C TYR A 486 16.12 -6.19 25.18
N ASN A 487 17.23 -6.87 25.48
CA ASN A 487 17.35 -7.82 26.60
C ASN A 487 16.24 -8.91 26.58
N LYS A 488 15.82 -9.32 25.37
CA LYS A 488 14.80 -10.38 25.15
C LYS A 488 15.39 -11.67 24.57
N GLY A 489 16.71 -11.74 24.43
CA GLY A 489 17.43 -12.85 23.80
C GLY A 489 17.93 -12.52 22.41
N LYS A 490 18.81 -13.38 21.87
CA LYS A 490 19.43 -13.21 20.56
C LYS A 490 18.53 -13.74 19.44
N GLY A 491 18.64 -13.10 18.28
CA GLY A 491 18.07 -13.56 17.01
C GLY A 491 16.77 -12.89 16.62
N PHE A 492 16.00 -13.57 15.77
CA PHE A 492 14.68 -13.11 15.33
C PHE A 492 13.60 -13.74 16.22
N LEU A 493 12.84 -12.90 16.90
CA LEU A 493 11.83 -13.23 17.90
C LEU A 493 10.46 -12.75 17.41
N VAL A 494 9.44 -13.57 17.58
CA VAL A 494 8.05 -13.23 17.25
C VAL A 494 7.18 -13.44 18.47
N TYR A 495 6.42 -12.41 18.82
CA TYR A 495 5.45 -12.45 19.89
C TYR A 495 4.04 -12.21 19.33
N VAL A 496 3.09 -12.95 19.90
CA VAL A 496 1.65 -12.76 19.69
C VAL A 496 1.02 -12.60 21.07
N ASN A 497 0.32 -11.49 21.31
CA ASN A 497 -0.28 -11.17 22.61
C ASN A 497 0.72 -11.30 23.76
N SER A 498 1.94 -10.77 23.58
CA SER A 498 3.08 -10.88 24.52
C SER A 498 3.66 -12.28 24.75
N LYS A 499 3.11 -13.33 24.12
CA LYS A 499 3.65 -14.69 24.16
C LYS A 499 4.61 -14.92 23.00
N GLN A 500 5.83 -15.35 23.30
CA GLN A 500 6.81 -15.72 22.27
C GLN A 500 6.34 -16.99 21.56
N ILE A 501 6.15 -16.92 20.25
CA ILE A 501 5.74 -18.08 19.42
C ILE A 501 6.86 -18.55 18.49
N HIS A 502 7.90 -17.75 18.29
CA HIS A 502 9.06 -18.14 17.47
C HIS A 502 10.35 -17.47 17.96
N GLN A 503 11.45 -18.20 17.79
CA GLN A 503 12.81 -17.68 17.90
C GLN A 503 13.71 -18.39 16.89
N SER A 504 14.57 -17.66 16.20
CA SER A 504 15.63 -18.22 15.35
C SER A 504 16.91 -17.41 15.40
N LYS A 505 18.05 -18.04 15.12
CA LYS A 505 19.38 -17.39 15.18
C LYS A 505 19.63 -16.41 14.03
N SER A 506 18.85 -16.46 12.96
CA SER A 506 19.06 -15.69 11.74
C SER A 506 17.77 -15.08 11.25
N LEU A 507 17.81 -13.83 10.78
CA LEU A 507 16.70 -13.18 10.09
C LEU A 507 16.47 -13.85 8.73
N LYS A 508 15.43 -14.68 8.63
CA LYS A 508 15.04 -15.43 7.43
C LYS A 508 13.51 -15.52 7.34
N PRO A 509 12.96 -15.85 6.17
CA PRO A 509 11.53 -16.10 6.04
C PRO A 509 11.05 -17.16 7.03
N VAL A 510 9.91 -16.92 7.67
CA VAL A 510 9.30 -17.82 8.64
C VAL A 510 7.77 -17.84 8.49
N LYS A 511 7.18 -19.00 8.80
CA LYS A 511 5.74 -19.21 8.96
C LYS A 511 5.49 -19.77 10.35
N VAL A 512 4.64 -19.11 11.13
CA VAL A 512 4.34 -19.50 12.51
C VAL A 512 2.83 -19.51 12.71
N GLN A 513 2.31 -20.55 13.37
CA GLN A 513 0.91 -20.59 13.81
C GLN A 513 0.70 -19.61 14.98
N MET A 514 -0.38 -18.83 14.94
CA MET A 514 -0.68 -17.80 15.96
C MET A 514 -1.51 -18.32 17.16
N ASN A 515 -1.55 -19.65 17.37
CA ASN A 515 -2.37 -20.37 18.37
C ASN A 515 -2.52 -19.71 19.74
#